data_AF-A0A2H6HSR2-F1
#
_entry.id   AF-A0A2H6HSR2-F1
#
_cell.length_a   1.000
_cell.length_b   1.000
_cell.length_c   1.000
_cell.angle_alpha   90.00
_cell.angle_beta   90.00
_cell.angle_gamma   90.00
#
_symmetry.space_group_name_H-M   'P 1'
#
loop_
_entity.id
_entity.type
_entity.pdbx_description
1 polymer ?
#
loop_
_entity_poly.entity_id
_entity_poly.type
_entity_poly.pdbx_seq_one_letter_code
_entity_poly.pdbx_strand_id
1 'polypeptide(L)'
;MFLFNSPTRISNSIIAENSCSAPVESMIMGVTELNYTTIYGNSGGNWVGPLEEFDGVNGNVEEDPAFLNSDDGDFHLAENSPCIDTGNPNLPNDPDDTVADKGAFYYDQSFNGVEEQPLLPADLTLSPAWPNPFNARTTVELTLARSHYVEVELVDVLGRQVKTLLTGVQPAGVHRVEVNASGLAAGVYLLRAQIEGQRSQVQKLVLLK
;
A
#
# COMPACT_ATOMS: atom_id res chain seq x y z
N MET A 1 20.80 6.11 0.15
CA MET A 1 21.24 6.73 1.41
C MET A 1 22.75 6.95 1.34
N PHE A 2 23.21 8.19 1.53
CA PHE A 2 24.65 8.53 1.52
C PHE A 2 25.13 8.73 2.95
N LEU A 3 26.06 7.89 3.41
CA LEU A 3 26.64 7.95 4.76
C LEU A 3 28.11 8.36 4.68
N PHE A 4 28.46 9.49 5.29
CA PHE A 4 29.83 10.00 5.36
C PHE A 4 30.23 10.22 6.82
N ASN A 5 31.28 9.53 7.28
CA ASN A 5 31.83 9.61 8.63
C ASN A 5 30.77 9.53 9.76
N SER A 6 29.76 8.67 9.57
CA SER A 6 28.60 8.58 10.47
C SER A 6 28.35 7.12 10.86
N PRO A 7 28.48 6.74 12.14
CA PRO A 7 28.10 5.41 12.58
C PRO A 7 26.58 5.27 12.43
N THR A 8 26.15 4.28 11.65
CA THR A 8 24.73 4.05 11.34
C THR A 8 24.41 2.60 11.63
N ARG A 9 23.26 2.37 12.25
CA ARG A 9 22.80 1.03 12.60
C ARG A 9 21.47 0.82 11.90
N ILE A 10 21.45 -0.13 10.96
CA ILE A 10 20.23 -0.57 10.30
C ILE A 10 19.98 -1.99 10.78
N SER A 11 18.75 -2.23 11.23
CA SER A 11 18.33 -3.56 11.64
C SER A 11 16.89 -3.79 11.26
N ASN A 12 16.53 -5.06 11.02
CA ASN A 12 15.14 -5.48 10.81
C ASN A 12 14.45 -4.72 9.66
N SER A 13 15.19 -4.46 8.58
CA SER A 13 14.79 -3.54 7.52
C SER A 13 14.81 -4.23 6.16
N ILE A 14 14.03 -3.72 5.21
CA ILE A 14 14.12 -4.09 3.80
C ILE A 14 14.52 -2.85 3.01
N ILE A 15 15.53 -3.00 2.16
CA ILE A 15 16.01 -1.96 1.25
C ILE A 15 15.97 -2.56 -0.17
N ALA A 16 14.85 -2.36 -0.85
CA ALA A 16 14.62 -3.01 -2.13
C ALA A 16 14.18 -2.03 -3.24
N GLU A 17 14.39 -2.47 -4.49
CA GLU A 17 13.83 -1.88 -5.71
C GLU A 17 14.16 -0.39 -5.93
N ASN A 18 15.28 0.09 -5.38
CA ASN A 18 15.69 1.47 -5.59
C ASN A 18 16.22 1.66 -7.02
N SER A 19 15.74 2.71 -7.69
CA SER A 19 16.13 3.09 -9.06
C SER A 19 17.41 3.93 -9.15
N CYS A 20 18.11 4.16 -8.02
CA CYS A 20 19.33 4.96 -7.97
C CYS A 20 20.60 4.08 -7.96
N SER A 21 21.76 4.69 -8.29
CA SER A 21 23.05 4.03 -8.51
C SER A 21 23.70 3.37 -7.29
N ALA A 22 23.15 3.57 -6.08
CA ALA A 22 23.44 2.77 -4.89
C ALA A 22 22.36 3.04 -3.81
N PRO A 23 21.60 2.03 -3.35
CA PRO A 23 20.56 2.23 -2.34
C PRO A 23 21.17 2.62 -0.98
N VAL A 24 22.34 2.07 -0.66
CA VAL A 24 23.16 2.41 0.51
C VAL A 24 24.60 2.57 0.06
N GLU A 25 25.15 3.77 0.23
CA GLU A 25 26.54 4.07 -0.06
C GLU A 25 27.24 4.56 1.20
N SER A 26 28.24 3.80 1.67
CA SER A 26 29.08 4.16 2.81
C SER A 26 30.46 4.54 2.32
N MET A 27 30.81 5.82 2.45
CA MET A 27 32.04 6.38 1.91
C MET A 27 32.92 6.81 3.09
N ILE A 28 33.63 5.82 3.68
CA ILE A 28 34.76 5.98 4.62
C ILE A 28 34.40 6.29 6.10
N MET A 29 35.01 5.53 7.01
CA MET A 29 35.26 5.73 8.46
C MET A 29 34.07 5.87 9.45
N GLY A 30 32.88 5.38 9.13
CA GLY A 30 31.86 5.05 10.13
C GLY A 30 31.74 3.53 10.30
N VAL A 31 31.55 3.01 11.52
CA VAL A 31 31.09 1.62 11.69
C VAL A 31 29.61 1.60 11.30
N THR A 32 29.31 1.04 10.14
CA THR A 32 27.94 0.73 9.74
C THR A 32 27.62 -0.68 10.25
N GLU A 33 26.61 -0.83 11.10
CA GLU A 33 26.11 -2.14 11.52
C GLU A 33 24.84 -2.44 10.72
N LEU A 34 24.86 -3.51 9.93
CA LEU A 34 23.70 -4.07 9.26
C LEU A 34 23.42 -5.44 9.85
N ASN A 35 22.22 -5.64 10.40
CA ASN A 35 21.80 -6.92 10.94
C ASN A 35 20.35 -7.19 10.53
N TYR A 36 19.97 -8.44 10.30
CA TYR A 36 18.58 -8.82 9.95
C TYR A 36 17.97 -7.93 8.86
N THR A 37 18.76 -7.58 7.84
CA THR A 37 18.36 -6.64 6.78
C THR A 37 18.35 -7.32 5.42
N THR A 38 17.28 -7.13 4.66
CA THR A 38 17.20 -7.60 3.27
C THR A 38 17.55 -6.46 2.33
N ILE A 39 18.49 -6.68 1.40
CA ILE A 39 18.80 -5.71 0.34
C ILE A 39 18.65 -6.41 -1.00
N TYR A 40 17.74 -5.95 -1.86
CA TYR A 40 17.40 -6.66 -3.09
C TYR A 40 16.95 -5.77 -4.25
N GLY A 41 17.20 -6.20 -5.49
CA GLY A 41 16.62 -5.56 -6.69
C GLY A 41 17.03 -4.10 -6.92
N ASN A 42 18.11 -3.61 -6.33
CA ASN A 42 18.52 -2.21 -6.46
C ASN A 42 19.36 -1.98 -7.73
N SER A 43 19.03 -0.96 -8.52
CA SER A 43 19.69 -0.68 -9.81
C SER A 43 21.19 -0.36 -9.69
N GLY A 44 21.65 0.00 -8.49
CA GLY A 44 23.04 0.28 -8.13
C GLY A 44 23.84 -0.92 -7.62
N GLY A 45 23.22 -2.10 -7.55
CA GLY A 45 23.73 -3.23 -6.78
C GLY A 45 23.20 -3.24 -5.34
N ASN A 46 23.12 -4.43 -4.77
CA ASN A 46 22.57 -4.66 -3.42
C ASN A 46 23.65 -4.49 -2.35
N TRP A 47 24.71 -5.29 -2.44
CA TRP A 47 25.88 -5.19 -1.56
C TRP A 47 27.07 -4.70 -2.39
N VAL A 48 27.43 -3.43 -2.22
CA VAL A 48 28.52 -2.81 -2.98
C VAL A 48 29.57 -2.17 -2.07
N GLY A 49 30.84 -2.31 -2.44
CA GLY A 49 31.94 -1.67 -1.72
C GLY A 49 32.04 -2.19 -0.28
N PRO A 50 32.12 -1.31 0.75
CA PRO A 50 32.22 -1.76 2.14
C PRO A 50 31.05 -2.58 2.66
N LEU A 51 29.93 -2.65 1.92
CA LEU A 51 28.76 -3.42 2.33
C LEU A 51 28.82 -4.89 1.93
N GLU A 52 29.72 -5.26 1.01
CA GLU A 52 29.88 -6.64 0.52
C GLU A 52 30.19 -7.64 1.66
N GLU A 53 30.83 -7.18 2.74
CA GLU A 53 31.15 -8.04 3.90
C GLU A 53 29.94 -8.40 4.76
N PHE A 54 28.80 -7.73 4.57
CA PHE A 54 27.59 -7.94 5.36
C PHE A 54 26.61 -8.93 4.73
N ASP A 55 26.80 -9.30 3.46
CA ASP A 55 25.94 -10.28 2.79
C ASP A 55 26.05 -11.66 3.46
N GLY A 56 24.90 -12.24 3.80
CA GLY A 56 24.82 -13.50 4.55
C GLY A 56 25.30 -13.44 6.00
N VAL A 57 25.64 -12.25 6.53
CA VAL A 57 26.14 -12.06 7.90
C VAL A 57 25.04 -11.49 8.80
N ASN A 58 24.98 -11.95 10.06
CA ASN A 58 24.05 -11.44 11.09
C ASN A 58 22.58 -11.36 10.65
N GLY A 59 22.10 -12.34 9.87
CA GLY A 59 20.72 -12.41 9.39
C GLY A 59 20.42 -11.50 8.19
N ASN A 60 21.43 -10.85 7.60
CA ASN A 60 21.27 -10.13 6.35
C ASN A 60 21.15 -11.10 5.17
N VAL A 61 20.33 -10.75 4.19
CA VAL A 61 20.09 -11.59 3.01
C VAL A 61 19.92 -10.76 1.74
N GLU A 62 20.36 -11.30 0.61
CA GLU A 62 20.03 -10.84 -0.73
C GLU A 62 18.94 -11.72 -1.34
N GLU A 63 17.69 -11.52 -0.91
CA GLU A 63 16.54 -12.26 -1.43
C GLU A 63 15.39 -11.33 -1.76
N ASP A 64 14.57 -11.72 -2.73
CA ASP A 64 13.38 -10.98 -3.11
C ASP A 64 12.41 -10.90 -1.94
N PRO A 65 12.08 -9.70 -1.42
CA PRO A 65 11.16 -9.59 -0.29
C PRO A 65 9.74 -10.02 -0.65
N ALA A 66 9.40 -10.25 -1.92
CA ALA A 66 8.09 -10.69 -2.38
C ALA A 66 6.97 -9.80 -1.81
N PHE A 67 7.04 -8.51 -2.12
CA PHE A 67 5.95 -7.59 -1.80
C PHE A 67 4.70 -7.92 -2.61
N LEU A 68 3.51 -7.69 -2.03
CA LEU A 68 2.26 -7.90 -2.74
C LEU A 68 2.13 -7.00 -3.96
N ASN A 69 2.43 -5.70 -3.82
CA ASN A 69 2.37 -4.75 -4.92
C ASN A 69 3.19 -3.47 -4.62
N SER A 70 4.51 -3.58 -4.70
CA SER A 70 5.42 -2.46 -4.44
C SER A 70 5.26 -1.28 -5.42
N ASP A 71 4.85 -1.55 -6.67
CA ASP A 71 4.57 -0.52 -7.69
C ASP A 71 3.42 0.42 -7.28
N ASP A 72 2.42 -0.11 -6.56
CA ASP A 72 1.29 0.68 -6.02
C ASP A 72 1.55 1.15 -4.57
N GLY A 73 2.76 0.93 -4.03
CA GLY A 73 3.15 1.32 -2.67
C GLY A 73 2.68 0.38 -1.57
N ASP A 74 2.22 -0.82 -1.92
CA ASP A 74 1.86 -1.87 -0.97
C ASP A 74 3.09 -2.76 -0.67
N PHE A 75 3.74 -2.44 0.45
CA PHE A 75 4.95 -3.13 0.92
C PHE A 75 4.65 -4.22 1.95
N HIS A 76 3.43 -4.73 2.04
CA HIS A 76 3.16 -5.95 2.80
C HIS A 76 3.82 -7.15 2.13
N LEU A 77 4.27 -8.10 2.95
CA LEU A 77 4.89 -9.33 2.49
C LEU A 77 3.81 -10.29 1.96
N ALA A 78 4.09 -10.95 0.84
CA ALA A 78 3.30 -12.07 0.38
C ALA A 78 3.54 -13.32 1.28
N GLU A 79 2.60 -14.26 1.29
CA GLU A 79 2.66 -15.50 2.09
C GLU A 79 3.96 -16.30 1.93
N ASN A 80 4.60 -16.22 0.76
CA ASN A 80 5.84 -16.93 0.44
C ASN A 80 7.10 -16.06 0.58
N SER A 81 7.00 -14.91 1.24
CA SER A 81 8.12 -14.01 1.40
C SER A 81 9.21 -14.62 2.30
N PRO A 82 10.49 -14.51 1.91
CA PRO A 82 11.62 -14.93 2.76
C PRO A 82 11.85 -13.97 3.95
N CYS A 83 11.15 -12.84 3.99
CA CYS A 83 11.27 -11.86 5.07
C CYS A 83 10.37 -12.17 6.27
N ILE A 84 9.50 -13.17 6.16
CA ILE A 84 8.62 -13.64 7.25
C ILE A 84 9.43 -14.45 8.28
N ASP A 85 9.27 -14.14 9.57
CA ASP A 85 9.95 -14.74 10.73
C ASP A 85 11.48 -14.71 10.69
N THR A 86 12.09 -13.91 9.81
CA THR A 86 13.55 -13.84 9.65
C THR A 86 14.18 -12.57 10.21
N GLY A 87 13.39 -11.72 10.87
CA GLY A 87 13.86 -10.49 11.49
C GLY A 87 14.65 -10.72 12.79
N ASN A 88 14.87 -9.63 13.52
CA ASN A 88 15.72 -9.64 14.71
C ASN A 88 15.00 -10.32 15.90
N PRO A 89 15.48 -11.47 16.40
CA PRO A 89 14.81 -12.25 17.44
C PRO A 89 14.87 -11.61 18.83
N ASN A 90 15.59 -10.48 18.98
CA ASN A 90 15.63 -9.72 20.23
C ASN A 90 14.57 -8.60 20.28
N LEU A 91 13.83 -8.40 19.18
CA LEU A 91 12.67 -7.53 19.17
C LEU A 91 11.47 -8.26 19.79
N PRO A 92 10.42 -7.54 20.23
CA PRO A 92 9.14 -8.17 20.54
C PRO A 92 8.66 -9.00 19.35
N ASN A 93 7.99 -10.11 19.65
CA ASN A 93 7.27 -10.89 18.65
C ASN A 93 6.22 -10.03 17.94
N ASP A 94 5.91 -10.43 16.71
CA ASP A 94 4.81 -9.82 15.98
C ASP A 94 3.46 -10.15 16.62
N PRO A 95 2.39 -9.40 16.30
CA PRO A 95 1.06 -9.57 16.91
C PRO A 95 0.43 -10.97 16.80
N ASP A 96 0.92 -11.82 15.91
CA ASP A 96 0.55 -13.23 15.75
C ASP A 96 1.43 -14.19 16.59
N ASP A 97 2.22 -13.63 17.51
CA ASP A 97 3.15 -14.31 18.42
C ASP A 97 4.37 -14.98 17.73
N THR A 98 4.69 -14.64 16.48
CA THR A 98 5.87 -15.18 15.77
C THR A 98 7.11 -14.29 15.88
N VAL A 99 8.23 -14.71 15.29
CA VAL A 99 9.46 -13.90 15.29
C VAL A 99 9.21 -12.68 14.43
N ALA A 100 9.73 -11.51 14.83
CA ALA A 100 9.57 -10.30 14.05
C ALA A 100 9.96 -10.50 12.57
N ASP A 101 9.12 -10.02 11.66
CA ASP A 101 9.40 -9.96 10.23
C ASP A 101 10.38 -8.85 9.90
N LYS A 102 11.08 -8.97 8.77
CA LYS A 102 11.89 -7.87 8.24
C LYS A 102 11.00 -6.86 7.54
N GLY A 103 11.26 -5.57 7.74
CA GLY A 103 10.58 -4.50 7.01
C GLY A 103 9.62 -3.70 7.88
N ALA A 104 8.65 -3.05 7.22
CA ALA A 104 7.75 -2.10 7.87
C ALA A 104 6.46 -2.75 8.42
N PHE A 105 6.06 -3.89 7.84
CA PHE A 105 4.82 -4.59 8.14
C PHE A 105 5.13 -6.06 8.42
N TYR A 106 4.43 -6.64 9.39
CA TYR A 106 4.45 -8.07 9.65
C TYR A 106 3.37 -8.77 8.81
N TYR A 107 3.59 -10.04 8.55
CA TYR A 107 2.67 -10.96 7.93
C TYR A 107 1.94 -11.75 9.01
N ASP A 108 0.65 -11.52 9.16
CA ASP A 108 -0.17 -12.25 10.14
C ASP A 108 -0.38 -13.71 9.70
N GLN A 109 0.30 -14.62 10.38
CA GLN A 109 0.21 -16.08 10.17
C GLN A 109 -0.91 -16.74 10.96
N SER A 110 -1.59 -16.00 11.85
CA SER A 110 -2.71 -16.54 12.63
C SER A 110 -3.95 -16.83 11.77
N PHE A 111 -4.00 -16.26 10.56
CA PHE A 111 -5.06 -16.46 9.58
C PHE A 111 -4.73 -17.55 8.56
N ASN A 112 -5.05 -18.80 8.90
CA ASN A 112 -5.04 -19.90 7.94
C ASN A 112 -6.25 -19.83 6.98
N GLY A 113 -6.06 -19.14 5.86
CA GLY A 113 -6.74 -19.36 4.58
C GLY A 113 -8.22 -18.98 4.48
N VAL A 114 -8.53 -17.74 4.08
CA VAL A 114 -9.07 -17.33 2.76
C VAL A 114 -8.95 -15.80 2.69
N GLU A 115 -8.24 -15.31 1.68
CA GLU A 115 -8.03 -13.92 1.22
C GLU A 115 -8.93 -12.81 1.83
N GLU A 116 -8.36 -12.01 2.74
CA GLU A 116 -8.37 -10.53 2.82
C GLU A 116 -7.61 -10.15 4.11
N GLN A 117 -6.28 -10.03 4.03
CA GLN A 117 -5.50 -9.40 5.09
C GLN A 117 -6.00 -7.96 5.30
N PRO A 118 -5.96 -7.43 6.53
CA PRO A 118 -6.60 -6.17 6.86
C PRO A 118 -5.91 -5.04 6.09
N LEU A 119 -6.54 -4.59 5.01
CA LEU A 119 -6.18 -3.35 4.33
C LEU A 119 -5.99 -2.28 5.40
N LEU A 120 -4.80 -1.68 5.46
CA LEU A 120 -4.62 -0.38 6.12
C LEU A 120 -5.87 0.46 5.80
N PRO A 121 -6.50 1.13 6.79
CA PRO A 121 -7.80 1.77 6.57
C PRO A 121 -7.71 2.64 5.33
N ALA A 122 -8.44 2.24 4.28
CA ALA A 122 -8.24 2.80 2.96
C ALA A 122 -8.36 4.33 3.06
N ASP A 123 -7.34 5.03 2.57
CA ASP A 123 -7.28 6.49 2.53
C ASP A 123 -8.53 7.08 1.89
N LEU A 124 -9.14 6.33 0.98
CA LEU A 124 -10.45 6.55 0.40
C LEU A 124 -11.36 5.34 0.66
N THR A 125 -12.50 5.56 1.31
CA THR A 125 -13.60 4.58 1.40
C THR A 125 -14.92 5.18 0.90
N LEU A 126 -15.79 4.32 0.35
CA LEU A 126 -17.16 4.67 -0.03
C LEU A 126 -18.15 3.90 0.85
N SER A 127 -19.16 4.60 1.35
CA SER A 127 -20.29 3.94 2.02
C SER A 127 -21.27 3.35 0.99
N PRO A 128 -22.14 2.42 1.41
CA PRO A 128 -23.27 2.03 0.61
C PRO A 128 -24.15 3.23 0.27
N ALA A 129 -24.57 3.32 -0.99
CA ALA A 129 -25.50 4.36 -1.42
C ALA A 129 -26.84 4.24 -0.71
N TRP A 130 -27.37 5.37 -0.25
CA TRP A 130 -28.66 5.44 0.41
C TRP A 130 -29.51 6.57 -0.20
N PRO A 131 -30.73 6.25 -0.68
CA PRO A 131 -31.29 4.90 -0.87
C PRO A 131 -30.59 4.12 -2.01
N ASN A 132 -30.67 2.78 -2.01
CA ASN A 132 -30.30 1.94 -3.16
C ASN A 132 -31.09 0.61 -3.09
N PRO A 133 -31.98 0.30 -4.05
CA PRO A 133 -32.32 1.05 -5.26
C PRO A 133 -32.87 2.46 -5.00
N PHE A 134 -32.74 3.37 -5.96
CA PHE A 134 -33.12 4.78 -5.80
C PHE A 134 -33.94 5.32 -6.97
N ASN A 135 -34.78 6.33 -6.72
CA ASN A 135 -35.46 7.09 -7.77
C ASN A 135 -34.75 8.44 -7.96
N ALA A 136 -34.13 8.63 -9.13
CA ALA A 136 -33.43 9.82 -9.62
C ALA A 136 -32.24 10.34 -8.79
N ARG A 137 -32.27 10.28 -7.46
CA ARG A 137 -31.22 10.77 -6.55
C ARG A 137 -30.87 9.75 -5.47
N THR A 138 -29.58 9.60 -5.20
CA THR A 138 -29.04 8.86 -4.04
C THR A 138 -27.81 9.58 -3.51
N THR A 139 -27.41 9.27 -2.29
CA THR A 139 -26.23 9.85 -1.66
C THR A 139 -25.26 8.74 -1.28
N VAL A 140 -23.97 8.99 -1.52
CA VAL A 140 -22.86 8.17 -1.06
C VAL A 140 -21.95 9.01 -0.18
N GLU A 141 -21.52 8.45 0.94
CA GLU A 141 -20.50 9.10 1.78
C GLU A 141 -19.13 8.59 1.36
N LEU A 142 -18.23 9.53 1.11
CA LEU A 142 -16.85 9.31 0.75
C LEU A 142 -16.00 9.76 1.95
N THR A 143 -15.23 8.86 2.54
CA THR A 143 -14.37 9.20 3.69
C THR A 143 -12.92 9.24 3.25
N LEU A 144 -12.22 10.32 3.61
CA LEU A 144 -10.80 10.50 3.39
C LEU A 144 -10.03 10.54 4.70
N ALA A 145 -8.99 9.72 4.84
CA ALA A 145 -8.12 9.75 6.02
C ALA A 145 -7.20 10.99 6.03
N ARG A 146 -6.83 11.49 4.85
CA ARG A 146 -5.99 12.68 4.63
C ARG A 146 -6.40 13.43 3.37
N SER A 147 -5.82 14.60 3.15
CA SER A 147 -6.12 15.40 1.95
C SER A 147 -5.62 14.71 0.69
N HIS A 148 -6.49 14.56 -0.32
CA HIS A 148 -6.18 13.89 -1.59
C HIS A 148 -6.84 14.59 -2.78
N TYR A 149 -6.26 14.45 -3.97
CA TYR A 149 -6.98 14.76 -5.22
C TYR A 149 -7.92 13.59 -5.52
N VAL A 150 -9.22 13.85 -5.54
CA VAL A 150 -10.24 12.81 -5.69
C VAL A 150 -11.02 13.03 -6.99
N GLU A 151 -11.25 11.94 -7.71
CA GLU A 151 -12.19 11.91 -8.82
C GLU A 151 -13.31 10.90 -8.52
N VAL A 152 -14.56 11.36 -8.62
CA VAL A 152 -15.75 10.53 -8.47
C VAL A 152 -16.60 10.67 -9.72
N GLU A 153 -16.92 9.54 -10.33
CA GLU A 153 -17.68 9.47 -11.57
C GLU A 153 -18.73 8.36 -11.53
N LEU A 154 -19.79 8.57 -12.29
CA LEU A 154 -20.81 7.58 -12.57
C LEU A 154 -20.52 6.95 -13.93
N VAL A 155 -20.41 5.64 -13.98
CA VAL A 155 -20.18 4.85 -15.21
C VAL A 155 -21.31 3.84 -15.43
N ASP A 156 -21.53 3.46 -16.68
CA ASP A 156 -22.44 2.36 -17.02
C ASP A 156 -21.77 0.98 -16.86
N VAL A 157 -22.53 -0.10 -17.07
CA VAL A 157 -22.01 -1.48 -16.97
C VAL A 157 -20.94 -1.82 -18.02
N LEU A 158 -20.79 -1.01 -19.06
CA LEU A 158 -19.74 -1.14 -20.08
C LEU A 158 -18.50 -0.30 -19.71
N GLY A 159 -18.49 0.33 -18.53
CA GLY A 159 -17.40 1.18 -18.05
C GLY A 159 -17.36 2.55 -18.71
N ARG A 160 -18.39 2.94 -19.49
CA ARG A 160 -18.43 4.25 -20.13
C ARG A 160 -18.83 5.30 -19.10
N GLN A 161 -18.04 6.36 -19.02
CA GLN A 161 -18.33 7.50 -18.16
C GLN A 161 -19.63 8.17 -18.60
N VAL A 162 -20.57 8.24 -17.66
CA VAL A 162 -21.87 8.89 -17.84
C VAL A 162 -21.83 10.31 -17.30
N LYS A 163 -21.16 10.52 -16.16
CA LYS A 163 -21.12 11.81 -15.48
C LYS A 163 -19.98 11.90 -14.46
N THR A 164 -19.27 13.03 -14.43
CA THR A 164 -18.38 13.39 -13.31
C THR A 164 -19.20 14.03 -12.19
N LEU A 165 -19.00 13.58 -10.95
CA LEU A 165 -19.75 14.05 -9.78
C LEU A 165 -18.88 14.89 -8.84
N LEU A 166 -17.59 14.54 -8.73
CA LEU A 166 -16.61 15.26 -7.93
C LEU A 166 -15.25 15.17 -8.64
N THR A 167 -14.51 16.27 -8.69
CA THR A 167 -13.12 16.29 -9.14
C THR A 167 -12.38 17.41 -8.41
N GLY A 168 -11.21 17.12 -7.86
CA GLY A 168 -10.35 18.11 -7.19
C GLY A 168 -9.81 17.65 -5.84
N VAL A 169 -8.97 18.52 -5.24
CA VAL A 169 -8.41 18.29 -3.91
C VAL A 169 -9.50 18.41 -2.84
N GLN A 170 -9.65 17.36 -2.04
CA GLN A 170 -10.56 17.30 -0.89
C GLN A 170 -9.77 17.12 0.40
N PRO A 171 -10.13 17.83 1.49
CA PRO A 171 -9.50 17.66 2.78
C PRO A 171 -9.89 16.32 3.44
N ALA A 172 -9.14 15.93 4.46
CA ALA A 172 -9.49 14.79 5.31
C ALA A 172 -10.91 14.95 5.90
N GLY A 173 -11.65 13.85 6.01
CA GLY A 173 -12.99 13.82 6.57
C GLY A 173 -14.03 13.14 5.67
N VAL A 174 -15.30 13.29 6.06
CA VAL A 174 -16.45 12.69 5.36
C VAL A 174 -17.06 13.70 4.41
N HIS A 175 -17.21 13.31 3.14
CA HIS A 175 -17.79 14.08 2.06
C HIS A 175 -19.05 13.40 1.55
N ARG A 176 -20.10 14.18 1.28
CA ARG A 176 -21.35 13.65 0.74
C ARG A 176 -21.40 13.89 -0.77
N VAL A 177 -21.44 12.81 -1.54
CA VAL A 177 -21.58 12.85 -2.99
C VAL A 177 -23.03 12.54 -3.34
N GLU A 178 -23.73 13.55 -3.87
CA GLU A 178 -25.09 13.38 -4.39
C GLU A 178 -25.04 12.89 -5.85
N VAL A 179 -25.63 11.73 -6.09
CA VAL A 179 -25.77 11.15 -7.44
C VAL A 179 -27.14 11.54 -7.98
N ASN A 180 -27.18 12.55 -8.86
CA ASN A 180 -28.38 12.89 -9.61
C ASN A 180 -28.33 12.26 -11.01
N ALA A 181 -29.16 11.23 -11.18
CA ALA A 181 -29.34 10.41 -12.38
C ALA A 181 -30.62 10.77 -13.18
N SER A 182 -31.18 11.95 -12.96
CA SER A 182 -32.34 12.42 -13.72
C SER A 182 -32.03 12.41 -15.22
N GLY A 183 -32.88 11.75 -16.01
CA GLY A 183 -32.71 11.60 -17.46
C GLY A 183 -31.92 10.36 -17.90
N LEU A 184 -31.38 9.57 -16.96
CA LEU A 184 -30.78 8.27 -17.25
C LEU A 184 -31.85 7.17 -17.31
N ALA A 185 -31.61 6.13 -18.11
CA ALA A 185 -32.49 4.96 -18.17
C ALA A 185 -32.39 4.14 -16.88
N ALA A 186 -33.50 3.57 -16.42
CA ALA A 186 -33.45 2.63 -15.29
C ALA A 186 -32.53 1.45 -15.62
N GLY A 187 -31.74 1.03 -14.64
CA GLY A 187 -30.68 0.05 -14.83
C GLY A 187 -29.63 0.06 -13.74
N VAL A 188 -28.55 -0.69 -13.97
CA VAL A 188 -27.40 -0.77 -13.08
C VAL A 188 -26.34 0.24 -13.55
N TYR A 189 -25.80 0.98 -12.60
CA TYR A 189 -24.67 1.88 -12.78
C TYR A 189 -23.61 1.58 -11.72
N LEU A 190 -22.40 2.05 -11.96
CA LEU A 190 -21.30 1.95 -11.00
C LEU A 190 -20.83 3.37 -10.66
N LEU A 191 -20.74 3.68 -9.38
CA LEU A 191 -20.04 4.86 -8.89
C LEU A 191 -18.58 4.47 -8.68
N ARG A 192 -17.64 5.13 -9.36
CA ARG A 192 -16.21 4.91 -9.20
C ARG A 192 -15.59 6.13 -8.53
N ALA A 193 -14.85 5.91 -7.46
CA ALA A 193 -14.04 6.92 -6.79
C ALA A 193 -12.56 6.50 -6.80
N GLN A 194 -11.66 7.44 -7.05
CA GLN A 194 -10.24 7.17 -7.15
C GLN A 194 -9.39 8.32 -6.57
N ILE A 195 -8.24 7.93 -6.03
CA ILE A 195 -7.14 8.79 -5.58
C ILE A 195 -5.83 8.19 -6.14
N GLU A 196 -4.77 8.99 -6.15
CA GLU A 196 -3.44 8.51 -6.53
C GLU A 196 -2.91 7.49 -5.50
N GLY A 197 -2.31 6.39 -5.96
CA GLY A 197 -1.71 5.38 -5.10
C GLY A 197 -2.71 4.50 -4.32
N GLN A 198 -4.00 4.49 -4.70
CA GLN A 198 -4.98 3.55 -4.15
C GLN A 198 -5.86 2.98 -5.26
N ARG A 199 -6.16 1.68 -5.17
CA ARG A 199 -7.17 1.03 -6.01
C ARG A 199 -8.50 1.79 -5.95
N SER A 200 -9.12 1.98 -7.13
CA SER A 200 -10.42 2.65 -7.24
C SER A 200 -11.49 1.91 -6.43
N GLN A 201 -12.24 2.66 -5.65
CA GLN A 201 -13.41 2.18 -4.92
C GLN A 201 -14.62 2.21 -5.85
N VAL A 202 -15.41 1.13 -5.86
CA VAL A 202 -16.57 1.00 -6.75
C VAL A 202 -17.82 0.61 -5.97
N GLN A 203 -18.89 1.39 -6.15
CA GLN A 203 -20.19 1.12 -5.54
C GLN A 203 -21.25 0.87 -6.63
N LYS A 204 -21.93 -0.28 -6.56
CA LYS A 204 -23.05 -0.60 -7.45
C LYS A 204 -24.30 0.20 -7.09
N LEU A 205 -24.89 0.85 -8.07
CA LEU A 205 -26.12 1.63 -7.95
C LEU A 205 -27.23 1.03 -8.82
N VAL A 206 -28.44 0.96 -8.29
CA VAL A 206 -29.64 0.47 -9.00
C VAL A 206 -30.63 1.62 -9.14
N LEU A 207 -30.74 2.17 -10.35
CA LEU A 207 -31.65 3.26 -10.67
C LEU A 207 -33.03 2.73 -11.05
N LEU A 208 -34.04 3.22 -10.34
CA LEU A 208 -35.46 3.07 -10.64
C LEU A 208 -35.98 4.29 -11.41
N LYS A 209 -37.14 4.12 -12.06
CA LYS A 209 -37.95 5.23 -12.59
C LYS A 209 -38.84 5.81 -11.50
#